data_AF-A0A933EEJ5-F1
#
_entry.id   AF-A0A933EEJ5-F1
#
_cell.length_a   1.000
_cell.length_b   1.000
_cell.length_c   1.000
_cell.angle_alpha   90.00
_cell.angle_beta   90.00
_cell.angle_gamma   90.00
#
_symmetry.space_group_name_H-M   'P 1'
#
loop_
_entity.id
_entity.type
_entity.pdbx_description
1 polymer ?
#
loop_
_entity_poly.entity_id
_entity_poly.type
_entity_poly.pdbx_seq_one_letter_code
_entity_poly.pdbx_strand_id
1 'polypeptide(L)'
;MAVHNKTDWPREPADEGAKRYFIDKAWHRQRGRSLAALVQSRLCQSCQAKPLGEDEVLDNVERCCSRTDGFITPGQPLQERVFRLLLAKGGQPMSLSDMLKELKRRGGVGLVAVSPRALDRILGRDTFYGIRPV
;
A
#
# COMPACT_ATOMS: atom_id res chain seq x y z
N MET A 1 15.39 -42.95 -24.34
CA MET A 1 16.39 -41.93 -24.01
C MET A 1 15.66 -40.80 -23.32
N ALA A 2 15.85 -40.64 -22.01
CA ALA A 2 15.08 -39.72 -21.19
C ALA A 2 15.92 -38.47 -20.84
N VAL A 3 15.24 -37.31 -20.91
CA VAL A 3 15.37 -36.08 -20.10
C VAL A 3 16.74 -35.35 -20.07
N HIS A 4 16.85 -34.04 -20.25
CA HIS A 4 16.23 -33.01 -19.42
C HIS A 4 16.13 -31.64 -20.12
N ASN A 5 15.02 -30.98 -19.83
CA ASN A 5 14.68 -29.60 -20.16
C ASN A 5 15.53 -28.63 -19.31
N LYS A 6 16.26 -27.71 -19.95
CA LYS A 6 16.99 -26.63 -19.29
C LYS A 6 16.06 -25.44 -19.11
N THR A 7 15.68 -25.17 -17.86
CA THR A 7 15.79 -23.88 -17.15
C THR A 7 14.78 -23.91 -16.01
N ASP A 8 15.04 -24.77 -15.03
CA ASP A 8 14.45 -24.66 -13.70
C ASP A 8 15.25 -23.58 -12.97
N TRP A 9 14.79 -22.33 -13.09
CA TRP A 9 15.25 -21.26 -12.20
C TRP A 9 14.54 -21.48 -10.86
N PRO A 10 15.26 -21.52 -9.71
CA PRO A 10 14.59 -21.58 -8.43
C PRO A 10 13.69 -20.35 -8.30
N ARG A 11 12.38 -20.55 -8.38
CA ARG A 11 11.41 -19.54 -7.97
C ARG A 11 11.81 -19.16 -6.54
N GLU A 12 12.11 -17.88 -6.32
CA GLU A 12 12.30 -17.32 -4.98
C GLU A 12 11.17 -17.90 -4.12
N PRO A 13 11.47 -18.52 -2.97
CA PRO A 13 10.44 -19.15 -2.15
C PRO A 13 9.37 -18.10 -1.92
N ALA A 14 8.13 -18.45 -2.27
CA ALA A 14 6.98 -17.61 -2.01
C ALA A 14 7.07 -17.13 -0.56
N ASP A 15 6.66 -15.88 -0.34
CA ASP A 15 6.68 -15.08 0.89
C ASP A 15 5.78 -15.72 2.01
N GLU A 16 5.87 -17.05 2.16
CA GLU A 16 5.06 -17.93 2.97
C GLU A 16 5.56 -17.84 4.41
N GLY A 17 4.92 -16.97 5.19
CA GLY A 17 5.30 -16.60 6.55
C GLY A 17 5.88 -15.18 6.70
N ALA A 18 5.96 -14.40 5.62
CA ALA A 18 6.38 -13.02 5.71
C ALA A 18 5.28 -12.13 6.30
N LYS A 19 5.68 -11.25 7.22
CA LYS A 19 4.79 -10.28 7.88
C LYS A 19 4.10 -9.39 6.84
N ARG A 20 2.77 -9.36 6.90
CA ARG A 20 1.92 -8.55 6.01
C ARG A 20 1.35 -7.36 6.75
N TYR A 21 1.01 -6.30 6.03
CA TYR A 21 0.44 -5.10 6.60
C TYR A 21 -0.82 -4.68 5.86
N PHE A 22 -1.76 -4.10 6.61
CA PHE A 22 -3.03 -3.56 6.13
C PHE A 22 -3.37 -2.25 6.84
N ILE A 23 -4.44 -1.59 6.40
CA ILE A 23 -4.99 -0.40 7.07
C ILE A 23 -6.09 -0.86 8.02
N ASP A 24 -5.85 -0.71 9.31
CA ASP A 24 -6.78 -1.12 10.36
C ASP A 24 -7.87 -0.06 10.60
N LYS A 25 -9.09 -0.32 10.11
CA LYS A 25 -10.26 0.54 10.34
C LYS A 25 -10.62 0.65 11.84
N ALA A 26 -10.49 -0.44 12.60
CA ALA A 26 -10.85 -0.46 14.01
C ALA A 26 -9.87 0.39 14.84
N TRP A 27 -8.59 0.38 14.49
CA TRP A 27 -7.58 1.24 15.10
C TRP A 27 -7.92 2.74 14.99
N HIS A 28 -8.46 3.17 13.83
CA HIS A 28 -8.92 4.56 13.66
C HIS A 28 -10.10 4.88 14.59
N ARG A 29 -11.12 4.01 14.60
CA ARG A 29 -12.32 4.18 15.45
C ARG A 29 -11.99 4.26 16.93
N GLN A 30 -11.13 3.37 17.42
CA GLN A 30 -10.70 3.33 18.83
C GLN A 30 -9.98 4.61 19.28
N ARG A 31 -9.44 5.39 18.33
CA ARG A 31 -8.72 6.64 18.59
C ARG A 31 -9.58 7.88 18.28
N GLY A 32 -10.88 7.69 18.03
CA GLY A 32 -11.79 8.77 17.67
C GLY A 32 -11.47 9.41 16.32
N ARG A 33 -10.89 8.66 15.39
CA ARG A 33 -10.50 9.15 14.05
C ARG A 33 -11.35 8.49 12.97
N SER A 34 -11.73 9.26 11.96
CA SER A 34 -12.39 8.73 10.75
C SER A 34 -11.35 8.42 9.69
N LEU A 35 -11.28 7.14 9.27
CA LEU A 35 -10.48 6.74 8.12
C LEU A 35 -10.98 7.40 6.84
N ALA A 36 -12.31 7.47 6.63
CA ALA A 36 -12.89 8.12 5.46
C ALA A 36 -12.45 9.59 5.35
N ALA A 37 -12.50 10.35 6.44
CA ALA A 37 -12.01 11.73 6.45
C ALA A 37 -10.52 11.83 6.08
N LEU A 38 -9.70 10.90 6.57
CA LEU A 38 -8.28 10.83 6.20
C LEU A 38 -8.09 10.52 4.70
N VAL A 39 -8.91 9.64 4.13
CA VAL A 39 -8.81 9.25 2.72
C VAL A 39 -9.38 10.33 1.79
N GLN A 40 -10.40 11.09 2.22
CA GLN A 40 -11.05 12.14 1.44
C GLN A 40 -10.04 13.15 0.87
N SER A 41 -9.07 13.59 1.69
CA SER A 41 -8.05 14.56 1.27
C SER A 41 -7.03 14.02 0.25
N ARG A 42 -7.12 12.74 -0.11
CA ARG A 42 -6.21 12.02 -1.01
C ARG A 42 -6.90 11.55 -2.29
N LEU A 43 -8.22 11.72 -2.38
CA LEU A 43 -8.97 11.51 -3.61
C LEU A 43 -8.48 12.43 -4.72
N CYS A 44 -8.64 12.00 -5.97
CA CYS A 44 -8.42 12.89 -7.11
C CYS A 44 -9.49 13.99 -7.15
N GLN A 45 -9.21 15.08 -7.88
CA GLN A 45 -10.08 16.25 -7.95
C GLN A 45 -11.53 15.91 -8.32
N SER A 46 -11.75 14.96 -9.25
CA SER A 46 -13.08 14.56 -9.66
C SER A 46 -13.85 13.77 -8.58
N CYS A 47 -13.17 13.01 -7.73
CA CYS A 47 -13.78 12.30 -6.62
C CYS A 47 -13.97 13.20 -5.40
N GLN A 48 -13.08 14.19 -5.18
CA GLN A 48 -13.24 15.19 -4.11
C GLN A 48 -14.47 16.09 -4.31
N ALA A 49 -14.87 16.34 -5.56
CA ALA A 49 -16.02 17.18 -5.89
C ALA A 49 -17.38 16.53 -5.57
N LYS A 50 -17.41 15.26 -5.16
CA LYS A 50 -18.63 14.50 -4.89
C LYS A 50 -18.87 14.38 -3.38
N PRO A 51 -20.13 14.49 -2.91
CA PRO A 51 -20.48 14.07 -1.56
C PRO A 51 -20.43 12.54 -1.51
N LEU A 52 -19.38 11.98 -0.90
CA LEU A 52 -19.18 10.54 -0.77
C LEU A 52 -19.43 10.09 0.68
N GLY A 53 -20.11 8.95 0.83
CA GLY A 53 -20.18 8.22 2.09
C GLY A 53 -18.86 7.52 2.44
N GLU A 54 -18.73 7.04 3.69
CA GLU A 54 -17.50 6.43 4.20
C GLU A 54 -16.99 5.24 3.35
N ASP A 55 -17.89 4.34 2.93
CA ASP A 55 -17.52 3.20 2.09
C ASP A 55 -17.18 3.63 0.66
N GLU A 56 -17.91 4.60 0.11
CA GLU A 56 -17.68 5.10 -1.24
C GLU A 56 -16.31 5.78 -1.38
N VAL A 57 -15.81 6.43 -0.32
CA VAL A 57 -14.49 7.04 -0.31
C VAL A 57 -13.40 5.99 -0.57
N LEU A 58 -13.47 4.83 0.07
CA LEU A 58 -12.48 3.76 -0.11
C LEU A 58 -12.61 3.11 -1.50
N ASP A 59 -13.83 2.83 -1.93
CA ASP A 59 -14.12 2.24 -3.23
C ASP A 59 -13.62 3.11 -4.40
N ASN A 60 -13.78 4.44 -4.29
CA ASN A 60 -13.30 5.38 -5.31
C ASN A 60 -11.77 5.41 -5.38
N VAL A 61 -11.05 5.22 -4.28
CA VAL A 61 -9.59 5.12 -4.34
C VAL A 61 -9.17 3.91 -5.17
N GLU A 62 -9.73 2.74 -4.88
CA GLU A 62 -9.38 1.51 -5.59
C GLU A 62 -9.75 1.60 -7.09
N ARG A 63 -10.97 2.07 -7.41
CA ARG A 63 -11.52 2.02 -8.77
C ARG A 63 -11.14 3.22 -9.64
N CYS A 64 -10.82 4.36 -9.06
CA CYS A 64 -10.55 5.60 -9.78
C CYS A 64 -9.21 6.22 -9.39
N CYS A 65 -9.06 6.72 -8.16
CA CYS A 65 -7.91 7.56 -7.80
C CYS A 65 -6.58 6.83 -7.92
N SER A 66 -6.54 5.51 -7.66
CA SER A 66 -5.32 4.71 -7.79
C SER A 66 -4.74 4.63 -9.21
N ARG A 67 -5.55 4.98 -10.21
CA ARG A 67 -5.23 4.93 -11.64
C ARG A 67 -4.83 6.29 -12.20
N THR A 68 -5.03 7.37 -11.44
CA THR A 68 -4.61 8.71 -11.89
C THR A 68 -3.10 8.87 -11.74
N ASP A 69 -2.48 9.49 -12.73
CA ASP A 69 -1.08 9.89 -12.65
C ASP A 69 -0.85 10.77 -11.42
N GLY A 70 0.26 10.53 -10.73
CA GLY A 70 0.59 11.28 -9.52
C GLY A 70 -0.20 10.89 -8.27
N PHE A 71 -1.00 9.81 -8.29
CA PHE A 71 -1.62 9.32 -7.05
C PHE A 71 -0.57 8.89 -6.02
N ILE A 72 0.46 8.18 -6.45
CA ILE A 72 1.66 7.86 -5.67
C ILE A 72 2.85 8.51 -6.37
N THR A 73 3.58 9.39 -5.70
CA THR A 73 4.72 10.13 -6.27
C THR A 73 6.00 9.92 -5.47
N PRO A 74 7.18 10.10 -6.09
CA PRO A 74 8.46 9.98 -5.39
C PRO A 74 8.64 11.00 -4.25
N GLY A 75 8.05 12.20 -4.37
CA GLY A 75 8.17 13.29 -3.39
C GLY A 75 7.32 13.13 -2.13
N GLN A 76 6.39 12.15 -2.10
CA GLN A 76 5.60 11.86 -0.90
C GLN A 76 6.46 11.15 0.18
N PRO A 77 6.21 11.42 1.48
CA PRO A 77 6.80 10.63 2.55
C PRO A 77 6.52 9.13 2.38
N LEU A 78 7.49 8.27 2.72
CA LEU A 78 7.38 6.82 2.48
C LEU A 78 6.10 6.22 3.08
N GLN A 79 5.72 6.60 4.30
CA GLN A 79 4.49 6.10 4.94
C GLN A 79 3.22 6.53 4.19
N GLU A 80 3.17 7.76 3.66
CA GLU A 80 2.05 8.22 2.82
C GLU A 80 1.98 7.38 1.53
N ARG A 81 3.12 7.06 0.92
CA ARG A 81 3.17 6.21 -0.28
C ARG A 81 2.68 4.79 0.01
N VAL A 82 3.09 4.20 1.14
CA VAL A 82 2.61 2.89 1.60
C VAL A 82 1.12 2.93 1.87
N PHE A 83 0.63 3.96 2.56
CA PHE A 83 -0.79 4.13 2.84
C PHE A 83 -1.62 4.19 1.55
N ARG A 84 -1.24 5.05 0.61
CA ARG A 84 -1.90 5.14 -0.71
C ARG A 84 -1.81 3.85 -1.50
N LEU A 85 -0.69 3.12 -1.41
CA LEU A 85 -0.56 1.82 -2.04
C LEU A 85 -1.55 0.80 -1.46
N LEU A 86 -1.67 0.71 -0.14
CA LEU A 86 -2.63 -0.20 0.50
C LEU A 86 -4.07 0.18 0.17
N LEU A 87 -4.42 1.47 0.14
CA LEU A 87 -5.74 1.92 -0.33
C LEU A 87 -6.00 1.53 -1.79
N ALA A 88 -5.00 1.69 -2.66
CA ALA A 88 -5.10 1.29 -4.08
C ALA A 88 -5.29 -0.21 -4.29
N LYS A 89 -5.08 -1.03 -3.25
CA LYS A 89 -5.30 -2.48 -3.23
C LYS A 89 -6.57 -2.87 -2.44
N GLY A 90 -7.47 -1.93 -2.18
CA GLY A 90 -8.70 -2.18 -1.42
C GLY A 90 -8.46 -2.49 0.06
N GLY A 91 -7.32 -2.06 0.61
CA GLY A 91 -6.93 -2.35 2.00
C GLY A 91 -6.46 -3.79 2.25
N GLN A 92 -6.30 -4.60 1.21
CA GLN A 92 -5.84 -5.98 1.34
C GLN A 92 -4.43 -6.05 1.95
N PRO A 93 -4.16 -6.99 2.88
CA PRO A 93 -2.84 -7.14 3.45
C PRO A 93 -1.77 -7.43 2.39
N MET A 94 -0.68 -6.68 2.41
CA MET A 94 0.45 -6.84 1.47
C MET A 94 1.73 -7.15 2.24
N SER A 95 2.65 -7.92 1.66
CA SER A 95 3.95 -8.15 2.29
C SER A 95 4.93 -7.00 2.04
N LEU A 96 5.99 -6.92 2.85
CA LEU A 96 7.01 -5.88 2.72
C LEU A 96 7.74 -5.95 1.38
N SER A 97 8.03 -7.16 0.90
CA SER A 97 8.66 -7.42 -0.39
C SER A 97 7.81 -6.88 -1.54
N ASP A 98 6.52 -7.23 -1.54
CA ASP A 98 5.56 -6.78 -2.54
C ASP A 98 5.33 -5.27 -2.50
N MET A 99 5.25 -4.68 -1.30
CA MET A 99 5.15 -3.23 -1.14
C MET A 99 6.34 -2.53 -1.79
N LEU A 100 7.58 -2.96 -1.49
CA LEU A 100 8.78 -2.34 -2.05
C LEU A 100 8.83 -2.48 -3.58
N LYS A 101 8.46 -3.65 -4.10
CA LYS A 101 8.39 -3.91 -5.55
C LYS A 101 7.39 -2.97 -6.22
N GLU A 102 6.18 -2.84 -5.66
CA GLU A 102 5.12 -2.04 -6.23
C GLU A 102 5.37 -0.53 -6.09
N LEU A 103 5.96 -0.11 -4.96
CA LEU A 103 6.36 1.27 -4.76
C LEU A 103 7.48 1.69 -5.73
N LYS A 104 8.46 0.80 -6.01
CA LYS A 104 9.49 1.01 -7.04
C LYS A 104 8.87 1.13 -8.43
N ARG A 105 7.92 0.25 -8.76
CA ARG A 105 7.21 0.27 -10.05
C ARG A 105 6.44 1.57 -10.27
N ARG A 106 5.81 2.11 -9.23
CA ARG A 106 4.94 3.31 -9.32
C ARG A 106 5.67 4.64 -9.15
N GLY A 107 6.71 4.71 -8.33
CA GLY A 107 7.31 5.98 -7.91
C GLY A 107 8.79 6.14 -8.24
N GLY A 108 9.24 5.52 -9.33
CA GLY A 108 10.54 5.79 -9.95
C GLY A 108 11.76 5.57 -9.05
N VAL A 109 12.90 6.04 -9.53
CA VAL A 109 14.27 5.78 -9.04
C VAL A 109 14.58 6.21 -7.59
N GLY A 110 13.63 6.78 -6.85
CA GLY A 110 13.84 7.31 -5.49
C GLY A 110 13.75 6.30 -4.34
N LEU A 111 13.42 5.03 -4.60
CA LEU A 111 13.26 3.99 -3.55
C LEU A 111 14.41 3.00 -3.44
N VAL A 112 15.51 3.27 -4.14
CA VAL A 112 16.55 2.27 -4.41
C VAL A 112 17.22 1.73 -3.14
N ALA A 113 17.07 2.38 -1.97
CA ALA A 113 17.80 2.02 -0.74
C ALA A 113 16.97 1.42 0.42
N VAL A 114 15.63 1.30 0.34
CA VAL A 114 14.85 0.79 1.50
C VAL A 114 14.76 -0.74 1.47
N SER A 115 15.29 -1.40 2.51
CA SER A 115 15.16 -2.85 2.71
C SER A 115 13.84 -3.23 3.38
N PRO A 116 13.36 -4.48 3.25
CA PRO A 116 12.16 -4.94 3.97
C PRO A 116 12.23 -4.71 5.49
N ARG A 117 13.39 -4.98 6.11
CA ARG A 117 13.62 -4.71 7.55
C ARG A 117 13.56 -3.23 7.91
N ALA A 118 14.05 -2.34 7.04
CA ALA A 118 13.94 -0.91 7.27
C ALA A 118 12.48 -0.45 7.16
N LEU A 119 11.74 -0.96 6.16
CA LEU A 119 10.32 -0.69 6.01
C LEU A 119 9.51 -1.20 7.22
N ASP A 120 9.78 -2.42 7.70
CA ASP A 120 9.15 -2.99 8.91
C ASP A 120 9.29 -2.06 10.12
N ARG A 121 10.51 -1.56 10.38
CA ARG A 121 10.77 -0.63 11.49
C ARG A 121 10.04 0.70 11.34
N ILE A 122 9.91 1.20 10.11
CA ILE A 122 9.19 2.45 9.83
C ILE A 122 7.69 2.25 10.05
N LEU A 123 7.12 1.16 9.52
CA LEU A 123 5.70 0.85 9.67
C LEU A 123 5.32 0.51 11.11
N GLY A 124 6.22 -0.17 11.85
CA GLY A 124 6.03 -0.45 13.28
C GLY A 124 5.92 0.79 14.15
N ARG A 125 6.35 1.96 13.66
CA ARG A 125 6.25 3.27 14.33
C ARG A 125 5.08 4.10 13.82
N ASP A 126 4.19 3.54 12.99
CA ASP A 126 3.03 4.28 12.50
C ASP A 126 2.05 4.62 13.64
N THR A 127 1.82 5.92 13.80
CA THR A 127 0.87 6.50 14.75
C THR A 127 -0.21 7.31 14.04
N PHE A 128 -0.19 7.37 12.70
CA PHE A 128 -1.05 8.27 11.93
C PHE A 128 -1.93 7.54 10.92
N TYR A 129 -1.41 6.60 10.14
CA TYR A 129 -2.15 5.98 9.03
C TYR A 129 -2.97 4.75 9.43
N GLY A 130 -2.71 4.17 10.62
CA GLY A 130 -3.30 2.92 11.05
C GLY A 130 -2.76 1.72 10.28
N ILE A 131 -1.51 1.79 9.81
CA ILE A 131 -0.86 0.67 9.13
C ILE A 131 -0.42 -0.34 10.20
N ARG A 132 -1.01 -1.54 10.17
CA ARG A 132 -0.81 -2.56 11.19
C ARG A 132 -0.40 -3.89 10.55
N PRO A 133 0.46 -4.67 11.23
CA PRO A 133 0.73 -6.03 10.79
C PRO A 133 -0.50 -6.90 10.99
N VAL A 134 -0.64 -7.91 10.12
CA VAL A 134 -1.55 -9.05 10.34
C VAL A 134 -0.89 -10.07 11.26
#